data_AF-A0A0G0G176-F1
#
_entry.id   AF-A0A0G0G176-F1
#
_cell.length_a   1.000
_cell.length_b   1.000
_cell.length_c   1.000
_cell.angle_alpha   90.00
_cell.angle_beta   90.00
_cell.angle_gamma   90.00
#
_symmetry.space_group_name_H-M   'P 1'
#
loop_
_entity.id
_entity.type
_entity.pdbx_description
1 polymer ?
#
loop_
_entity_poly.entity_id
_entity_poly.type
_entity_poly.pdbx_seq_one_letter_code
_entity_poly.pdbx_strand_id
1 'polypeptide(L)'
;MERILSENQQNILNIISKDKLICDNFYLTGGTALAEFYLRHRLSEDLDFFAEKEFDVLGISIFFEKIKKEAKIRKTEYHQSFNRNLFFLDLADGDKVKIEFTYFP
;
A
#
# COMPACT_ATOMS: atom_id res chain seq x y z
N MET A 1 19.93 11.10 7.51
CA MET A 1 19.11 11.05 6.27
C MET A 1 17.75 10.57 6.72
N GLU A 2 16.80 11.47 6.91
CA GLU A 2 15.47 11.15 7.44
C GLU A 2 14.71 10.34 6.39
N ARG A 3 14.48 9.06 6.66
CA ARG A 3 13.67 8.18 5.81
C ARG A 3 12.20 8.48 6.11
N ILE A 4 11.41 8.75 5.08
CA ILE A 4 10.00 9.15 5.22
C ILE A 4 9.09 7.92 5.32
N LEU A 5 9.58 6.75 4.89
CA LEU A 5 8.92 5.45 5.07
C LEU A 5 9.57 4.63 6.19
N SER A 6 8.75 3.97 7.00
CA SER A 6 9.19 2.96 7.97
C SER A 6 9.81 1.75 7.30
N GLU A 7 10.60 0.97 8.04
CA GLU A 7 11.18 -0.28 7.53
C GLU A 7 10.09 -1.27 7.09
N ASN A 8 8.96 -1.30 7.79
CA ASN A 8 7.83 -2.15 7.43
C ASN A 8 7.14 -1.70 6.14
N GLN A 9 6.95 -0.38 5.95
CA GLN A 9 6.45 0.16 4.68
C GLN A 9 7.39 -0.18 3.51
N GLN A 10 8.70 -0.04 3.69
CA GLN A 10 9.70 -0.42 2.67
C GLN A 10 9.66 -1.91 2.35
N ASN A 11 9.56 -2.76 3.38
CA ASN A 11 9.45 -4.21 3.19
C ASN A 11 8.19 -4.58 2.41
N ILE A 12 7.04 -4.00 2.77
CA ILE A 12 5.78 -4.24 2.07
C ILE A 12 5.85 -3.75 0.62
N LEU A 13 6.42 -2.57 0.37
CA LEU A 13 6.64 -2.08 -0.99
C LEU A 13 7.52 -3.01 -1.82
N ASN A 14 8.60 -3.53 -1.24
CA ASN A 14 9.49 -4.50 -1.91
C ASN A 14 8.82 -5.84 -2.22
N ILE A 15 7.80 -6.22 -1.44
CA ILE A 15 6.99 -7.41 -1.70
C ILE A 15 5.98 -7.12 -2.81
N ILE A 16 5.26 -5.99 -2.71
CA ILE A 16 4.30 -5.52 -3.72
C ILE A 16 4.96 -5.37 -5.09
N SER A 17 6.18 -4.82 -5.15
CA SER A 17 6.91 -4.58 -6.40
C SER A 17 7.28 -5.85 -7.16
N LYS A 18 7.09 -7.04 -6.58
CA LYS A 18 7.33 -8.34 -7.22
C LYS A 18 6.05 -8.96 -7.78
N ASP A 19 4.88 -8.41 -7.46
CA ASP A 19 3.60 -8.96 -7.90
C ASP A 19 3.06 -8.24 -9.13
N LYS A 20 2.94 -9.00 -10.23
CA LYS A 20 2.49 -8.47 -11.52
C LYS A 20 1.07 -7.91 -11.47
N LEU A 21 0.17 -8.50 -10.66
CA LEU A 21 -1.20 -8.00 -10.57
C LEU A 21 -1.21 -6.56 -10.05
N ILE A 22 -0.36 -6.25 -9.08
CA ILE A 22 -0.27 -4.90 -8.55
C ILE A 22 0.50 -3.99 -9.52
N CYS A 23 1.69 -4.41 -9.99
CA CYS A 23 2.54 -3.55 -10.82
C CYS A 23 1.95 -3.24 -12.22
N ASP A 24 1.16 -4.14 -12.80
CA ASP A 24 0.59 -3.94 -14.13
C ASP A 24 -0.67 -3.03 -14.10
N ASN A 25 -1.29 -2.86 -12.92
CA ASN A 25 -2.55 -2.15 -12.77
C ASN A 25 -2.45 -0.88 -11.92
N PHE A 26 -1.41 -0.75 -11.10
CA PHE A 26 -1.28 0.34 -10.15
C PHE A 26 0.10 0.99 -10.20
N TYR A 27 0.11 2.29 -9.97
CA TYR A 27 1.32 3.07 -9.72
C TYR A 27 1.23 3.75 -8.36
N LEU A 28 2.35 3.75 -7.64
CA LEU A 28 2.48 4.48 -6.38
C LEU A 28 2.44 5.98 -6.67
N THR A 29 1.59 6.72 -5.96
CA THR A 29 1.35 8.14 -6.19
C THR A 29 1.15 8.87 -4.85
N GLY A 30 0.47 10.02 -4.88
CA GLY A 30 0.04 10.75 -3.69
C GLY A 30 1.17 11.50 -2.99
N GLY A 31 0.90 11.88 -1.74
CA GLY A 31 1.85 12.56 -0.86
C GLY A 31 3.10 11.72 -0.58
N THR A 32 3.05 10.40 -0.79
CA THR A 32 4.17 9.47 -0.61
C THR A 32 5.22 9.62 -1.70
N ALA A 33 4.81 9.64 -2.97
CA ALA A 33 5.74 9.92 -4.06
C ALA A 33 6.27 11.37 -4.00
N LEU A 34 5.41 12.32 -3.64
CA LEU A 34 5.80 13.73 -3.51
C LEU A 34 6.71 13.98 -2.30
N ALA A 35 6.46 13.37 -1.14
CA ALA A 35 7.30 13.55 0.05
C ALA A 35 8.63 12.80 -0.07
N GLU A 36 8.63 11.54 -0.51
CA GLU A 36 9.85 10.71 -0.63
C GLU A 36 10.80 11.26 -1.72
N PHE A 37 10.28 11.66 -2.88
CA PHE A 37 11.11 12.02 -4.03
C PHE A 37 11.27 13.53 -4.26
N TYR A 38 10.37 14.40 -3.75
CA TYR A 38 10.37 15.83 -4.12
C TYR A 38 10.43 16.83 -2.95
N LEU A 39 9.66 16.65 -1.87
CA LEU A 39 9.40 17.71 -0.87
C LEU A 39 9.95 17.44 0.53
N ARG A 40 10.05 16.18 0.98
CA ARG A 40 10.59 15.79 2.30
C ARG A 40 10.02 16.51 3.53
N HIS A 41 8.80 17.07 3.44
CA HIS A 41 8.24 17.93 4.49
C HIS A 41 7.44 17.19 5.59
N ARG A 42 7.05 15.90 5.40
CA ARG A 42 6.37 15.09 6.43
C ARG A 42 6.57 13.59 6.21
N LEU A 43 6.40 12.79 7.29
CA LEU A 43 6.24 11.33 7.22
C LEU A 43 5.02 10.98 6.36
N SER A 44 5.15 9.95 5.51
CA SER A 44 3.98 9.43 4.78
C SER A 44 3.29 8.35 5.60
N GLU A 45 2.10 8.68 6.10
CA GLU A 45 1.30 7.76 6.92
C GLU A 45 0.68 6.62 6.08
N ASP A 46 0.51 6.83 4.77
CA ASP A 46 -0.22 5.93 3.86
C ASP A 46 0.62 5.56 2.62
N LEU A 47 0.40 4.35 2.07
CA LEU A 47 0.87 3.98 0.73
C LEU A 47 -0.28 4.10 -0.27
N ASP A 48 -0.23 5.11 -1.14
CA ASP A 48 -1.31 5.42 -2.10
C ASP A 48 -1.02 4.82 -3.49
N PHE A 49 -1.88 3.91 -3.94
CA PHE A 49 -1.82 3.27 -5.26
C PHE A 49 -3.01 3.69 -6.12
N PHE A 50 -2.73 4.17 -7.33
CA PHE A 50 -3.76 4.58 -8.28
C PHE A 50 -3.76 3.68 -9.50
N ALA A 51 -4.95 3.43 -10.05
CA ALA A 51 -5.14 2.71 -11.30
C ALA A 51 -5.84 3.59 -12.34
N GLU A 52 -5.39 3.51 -13.59
CA GLU A 52 -6.06 4.15 -14.74
C GLU A 52 -7.25 3.32 -15.27
N LYS A 53 -7.43 2.10 -14.75
CA LYS A 53 -8.50 1.18 -15.11
C LYS A 53 -9.22 0.70 -13.87
N GLU A 54 -10.51 0.40 -14.02
CA GLU A 54 -11.25 -0.28 -12.96
C GLU A 54 -10.59 -1.62 -12.63
N PHE A 55 -10.63 -1.99 -11.36
CA PHE A 55 -10.01 -3.19 -10.83
C PHE A 55 -10.93 -3.88 -9.82
N ASP A 56 -10.71 -5.18 -9.64
CA ASP A 56 -11.43 -5.96 -8.64
C ASP A 56 -10.68 -5.93 -7.30
N VAL A 57 -11.34 -5.38 -6.27
CA VAL A 57 -10.84 -5.30 -4.90
C VAL A 57 -10.62 -6.69 -4.28
N LEU A 58 -11.35 -7.71 -4.75
CA LEU A 58 -11.12 -9.09 -4.32
C LEU A 58 -9.73 -9.58 -4.71
N GLY A 59 -9.22 -9.18 -5.89
CA GLY A 59 -7.85 -9.48 -6.32
C GLY A 59 -6.80 -8.93 -5.34
N ILE A 60 -7.02 -7.72 -4.82
CA ILE A 60 -6.16 -7.10 -3.82
C ILE A 60 -6.24 -7.83 -2.47
N SER A 61 -7.43 -8.23 -2.07
CA SER A 61 -7.65 -9.01 -0.82
C SER A 61 -6.93 -10.37 -0.89
N ILE A 62 -7.04 -11.06 -2.02
CA ILE A 62 -6.33 -12.33 -2.28
C ILE A 62 -4.81 -12.12 -2.25
N PHE A 63 -4.33 -11.03 -2.86
CA PHE A 63 -2.91 -10.67 -2.83
C PHE A 63 -2.40 -10.50 -1.39
N PHE A 64 -3.11 -9.77 -0.52
CA PHE A 64 -2.70 -9.60 0.87
C PHE A 64 -2.70 -10.91 1.67
N GLU A 65 -3.66 -11.80 1.43
CA GLU A 65 -3.65 -13.12 2.04
C GLU A 65 -2.48 -13.99 1.55
N LYS A 66 -2.09 -13.87 0.27
CA LYS A 66 -0.92 -14.57 -0.29
C LYS A 66 0.39 -14.10 0.37
N ILE A 67 0.57 -12.80 0.58
CA ILE A 67 1.82 -12.25 1.13
C ILE A 67 1.85 -12.23 2.67
N LYS A 68 0.75 -12.61 3.34
CA LYS A 68 0.56 -12.52 4.79
C LYS A 68 1.74 -13.03 5.62
N LYS A 69 2.28 -14.19 5.26
CA LYS A 69 3.43 -14.80 5.94
C LYS A 69 4.73 -14.04 5.69
N GLU A 70 4.99 -13.67 4.43
CA GLU A 70 6.21 -12.95 4.03
C GLU A 70 6.27 -11.56 4.66
N ALA A 71 5.14 -10.85 4.64
CA ALA A 71 4.98 -9.50 5.19
C ALA A 71 4.71 -9.48 6.72
N LYS A 72 4.67 -10.65 7.39
CA LYS A 72 4.37 -10.77 8.83
C LYS A 72 3.04 -10.11 9.25
N ILE A 73 2.04 -10.16 8.39
CA ILE A 73 0.70 -9.60 8.62
C ILE A 73 -0.08 -10.56 9.54
N ARG A 74 -0.59 -10.04 10.65
CA ARG A 74 -1.49 -10.77 11.56
C ARG A 74 -2.94 -10.64 11.12
N LYS A 75 -3.35 -9.42 10.78
CA LYS A 75 -4.71 -9.09 10.41
C LYS A 75 -4.72 -8.10 9.26
N THR A 76 -5.66 -8.31 8.35
CA THR A 76 -5.97 -7.38 7.26
C THR A 76 -7.40 -6.89 7.50
N GLU A 77 -7.58 -5.59 7.60
CA GLU A 77 -8.91 -4.97 7.64
C GLU A 77 -9.13 -4.20 6.33
N TYR A 78 -10.32 -4.36 5.75
CA TYR A 78 -10.72 -3.67 4.54
C TYR A 78 -11.86 -2.71 4.83
N HIS A 79 -11.71 -1.46 4.39
CA HIS A 79 -12.73 -0.43 4.45
C HIS A 79 -12.86 0.24 3.09
N GLN A 80 -14.10 0.44 2.64
CA GLN A 80 -14.37 1.24 1.44
C GLN A 80 -14.90 2.62 1.85
N SER A 81 -14.36 3.67 1.23
CA SER A 81 -14.90 5.02 1.32
C SER A 81 -15.02 5.59 -0.08
N PHE A 82 -16.24 5.64 -0.61
CA PHE A 82 -16.50 5.97 -2.02
C PHE A 82 -15.69 5.05 -2.96
N ASN A 83 -14.82 5.61 -3.82
CA ASN A 83 -13.96 4.85 -4.73
C ASN A 83 -12.60 4.47 -4.12
N ARG A 84 -12.36 4.78 -2.83
CA ARG A 84 -11.12 4.49 -2.13
C ARG A 84 -11.24 3.15 -1.40
N ASN A 85 -10.30 2.25 -1.69
CA ASN A 85 -10.25 0.92 -1.11
C ASN A 85 -9.07 0.88 -0.12
N LEU A 86 -9.39 0.97 1.17
CA LEU A 86 -8.41 1.10 2.25
C LEU A 86 -8.13 -0.26 2.87
N PHE A 87 -6.85 -0.62 2.95
CA PHE A 87 -6.36 -1.82 3.60
C PHE A 87 -5.49 -1.43 4.79
N PHE A 88 -5.81 -1.97 5.96
CA PHE A 88 -5.04 -1.80 7.19
C PHE A 88 -4.39 -3.13 7.54
N LEU A 89 -3.06 -3.13 7.58
CA LEU A 89 -2.25 -4.31 7.86
C LEU A 89 -1.71 -4.20 9.28
N ASP A 90 -2.25 -5.00 10.20
CA ASP A 90 -1.68 -5.15 11.54
C ASP A 90 -0.52 -6.15 11.47
N LEU A 91 0.69 -5.70 11.79
CA LEU A 91 1.91 -6.49 11.71
C LEU A 91 2.24 -7.19 13.03
N ALA A 92 3.11 -8.20 12.95
CA ALA A 92 3.44 -9.05 14.09
C ALA A 92 4.21 -8.32 15.22
N ASP A 93 4.92 -7.24 14.88
CA ASP A 93 5.65 -6.39 15.82
C ASP A 93 4.77 -5.31 16.47
N GLY A 94 3.48 -5.23 16.10
CA GLY A 94 2.52 -4.25 16.60
C GLY A 94 2.42 -2.99 15.74
N ASP A 95 3.20 -2.88 14.67
CA ASP A 95 3.09 -1.79 13.70
C ASP A 95 1.82 -1.94 12.84
N LYS A 96 1.35 -0.83 12.28
CA LYS A 96 0.19 -0.78 11.38
C LYS A 96 0.56 -0.05 10.10
N VAL A 97 0.37 -0.72 8.97
CA VAL A 97 0.60 -0.12 7.65
C VAL A 97 -0.73 0.04 6.94
N LYS A 98 -1.03 1.28 6.54
CA LYS A 98 -2.22 1.63 5.76
C LYS A 98 -1.86 1.76 4.28
N ILE A 99 -2.68 1.14 3.44
CA ILE A 99 -2.51 1.11 1.99
C ILE A 99 -3.85 1.45 1.34
N GLU A 100 -3.82 2.34 0.36
CA GLU A 100 -4.98 2.76 -0.40
C GLU A 100 -4.86 2.33 -1.86
N PHE A 101 -5.94 1.78 -2.41
CA PHE A 101 -6.09 1.54 -3.84
C PHE A 101 -7.29 2.33 -4.38
N THR A 102 -7.04 3.19 -5.35
CA THR A 102 -8.04 4.11 -5.90
C THR A 102 -8.02 4.09 -7.43
N TYR A 103 -9.20 3.97 -8.05
CA TYR A 103 -9.36 4.17 -9.49
C TYR A 103 -9.58 5.65 -9.77
N PHE A 104 -8.78 6.22 -10.68
CA PHE A 104 -8.86 7.64 -11.06
C PHE A 104 -8.45 7.82 -12.53
N PRO A 105 -9.37 8.25 -13.43
CA PRO A 105 -9.07 8.58 -14.82
C PRO A 105 -8.51 9.99 -15.02
#